data_AF-A0A4Y8ZLL9-F1
#
_entry.id   AF-A0A4Y8ZLL9-F1
#
_cell.length_a   1.000
_cell.length_b   1.000
_cell.length_c   1.000
_cell.angle_alpha   90.00
_cell.angle_beta   90.00
_cell.angle_gamma   90.00
#
_symmetry.space_group_name_H-M   'P 1'
#
loop_
_entity.id
_entity.type
_entity.pdbx_description
1 polymer ?
#
loop_
_entity_poly.entity_id
_entity_poly.type
_entity_poly.pdbx_seq_one_letter_code
_entity_poly.pdbx_strand_id
1 'polypeptide(L)'
;MTMAGRGWGGEWSGEWGGGWGREGRRRRMFDSGELRLVLLKLIADQPRHGYDLIRAIEEMTHGTYAPSPGVVYPTLTMLQDMGLIEEAGSGGARKAFAATADGLAHLAERADEVERLMARLTEIGDDRRRTGGGPVGRAVANLLAALWNRVGKQRVDEKRLHDIAAILDEAAQKIERL
;
A
#
# COMPACT_ATOMS: atom_id res chain seq x y z
N MET A 1 25.13 -31.32 24.13
CA MET A 1 25.13 -30.07 24.93
C MET A 1 25.03 -28.90 23.95
N THR A 2 23.83 -28.29 23.89
CA THR A 2 23.48 -26.85 23.67
C THR A 2 24.54 -25.89 23.06
N MET A 3 24.21 -24.88 22.23
CA MET A 3 23.02 -24.01 22.18
C MET A 3 22.86 -23.28 20.82
N ALA A 4 21.61 -22.93 20.51
CA ALA A 4 21.20 -21.94 19.52
C ALA A 4 21.23 -20.49 20.08
N GLY A 5 21.11 -19.49 19.19
CA GLY A 5 20.74 -18.10 19.50
C GLY A 5 21.51 -17.09 18.62
N ARG A 6 20.94 -16.06 17.99
CA ARG A 6 19.63 -15.40 18.15
C ARG A 6 19.33 -14.65 16.86
N GLY A 7 18.15 -14.90 16.27
CA GLY A 7 17.53 -14.03 15.28
C GLY A 7 16.88 -12.84 15.99
N TRP A 8 16.99 -11.66 15.39
CA TRP A 8 16.28 -10.47 15.84
C TRP A 8 14.96 -10.38 15.05
N GLY A 9 13.95 -11.09 15.56
CA GLY A 9 12.55 -10.85 15.23
C GLY A 9 12.05 -9.72 16.11
N GLY A 10 11.89 -8.53 15.53
CA GLY A 10 11.19 -7.42 16.16
C GLY A 10 9.69 -7.66 16.07
N GLU A 11 9.14 -8.04 17.21
CA GLU A 11 7.73 -8.13 17.54
C GLU A 11 7.05 -6.78 17.29
N TRP A 12 6.14 -6.73 16.31
CA TRP A 12 5.19 -5.63 16.15
C TRP A 12 3.78 -6.22 16.23
N SER A 13 3.38 -6.57 17.44
CA SER A 13 1.99 -6.82 17.84
C SER A 13 1.38 -5.50 18.28
N GLY A 14 0.76 -4.79 17.34
CA GLY A 14 0.03 -3.55 17.58
C GLY A 14 -1.38 -3.66 17.01
N GLU A 15 -2.27 -4.20 17.83
CA GLU A 15 -3.73 -4.03 17.85
C GLU A 15 -4.30 -2.92 16.95
N TRP A 16 -4.65 -3.26 15.71
CA TRP A 16 -5.67 -2.59 14.92
C TRP A 16 -6.49 -3.67 14.19
N GLY A 17 -7.25 -4.42 14.99
CA GLY A 17 -8.03 -5.57 14.52
C GLY A 17 -9.38 -5.60 15.22
N GLY A 18 -10.21 -4.59 14.99
CA GLY A 18 -11.61 -4.65 15.36
C GLY A 18 -12.34 -5.72 14.56
N GLY A 19 -12.69 -6.82 15.22
CA GLY A 19 -13.79 -7.72 14.84
C GLY A 19 -13.44 -8.85 13.85
N TRP A 20 -13.09 -10.01 14.41
CA TRP A 20 -13.04 -11.29 13.71
C TRP A 20 -14.45 -11.78 13.30
N GLY A 21 -14.55 -12.62 12.26
CA GLY A 21 -15.77 -13.39 12.01
C GLY A 21 -15.83 -14.05 10.64
N ARG A 22 -15.52 -15.34 10.63
CA ARG A 22 -15.59 -16.33 9.55
C ARG A 22 -16.96 -16.39 8.86
N GLU A 23 -16.94 -16.84 7.60
CA GLU A 23 -18.05 -17.32 6.76
C GLU A 23 -18.63 -16.31 5.74
N GLY A 24 -18.73 -16.80 4.51
CA GLY A 24 -18.96 -16.01 3.30
C GLY A 24 -17.69 -15.96 2.47
N ARG A 25 -17.70 -16.58 1.28
CA ARG A 25 -16.77 -16.22 0.20
C ARG A 25 -16.90 -14.71 0.02
N ARG A 26 -16.04 -13.91 0.69
CA ARG A 26 -15.98 -12.46 0.47
C ARG A 26 -15.78 -12.30 -1.02
N ARG A 27 -16.81 -11.76 -1.69
CA ARG A 27 -16.77 -11.41 -3.11
C ARG A 27 -15.49 -10.60 -3.27
N ARG A 28 -14.49 -11.15 -3.95
CA ARG A 28 -13.20 -10.46 -4.09
C ARG A 28 -13.52 -9.11 -4.75
N MET A 29 -13.01 -8.02 -4.18
CA MET A 29 -13.27 -6.67 -4.71
C MET A 29 -12.84 -6.57 -6.17
N PHE A 30 -11.72 -7.23 -6.48
CA PHE A 30 -11.21 -7.45 -7.82
C PHE A 30 -11.10 -8.95 -8.10
N ASP A 31 -11.29 -9.34 -9.35
CA ASP A 31 -10.77 -10.63 -9.80
C ASP A 31 -9.23 -10.60 -9.95
N SER A 32 -8.64 -11.75 -10.28
CA SER A 32 -7.18 -11.90 -10.39
C SER A 32 -6.58 -11.14 -11.58
N GLY A 33 -7.38 -10.89 -12.63
CA GLY A 33 -6.98 -10.10 -13.79
C GLY A 33 -7.03 -8.60 -13.47
N GLU A 34 -8.13 -8.14 -12.88
CA GLU A 34 -8.33 -6.75 -12.51
C GLU A 34 -7.27 -6.25 -11.52
N LEU A 35 -7.01 -7.02 -10.44
CA LEU A 35 -5.98 -6.64 -9.46
C LEU A 35 -4.60 -6.53 -10.11
N ARG A 36 -4.30 -7.39 -11.07
CA ARG A 36 -3.01 -7.38 -11.79
C ARG A 36 -2.83 -6.09 -12.58
N LEU A 37 -3.87 -5.64 -13.28
CA LEU A 37 -3.85 -4.37 -14.01
C LEU A 37 -3.71 -3.17 -13.07
N VAL A 38 -4.41 -3.18 -11.93
CA VAL A 38 -4.27 -2.14 -10.90
C VAL A 38 -2.84 -2.08 -10.36
N LEU A 39 -2.26 -3.22 -9.97
CA LEU A 39 -0.89 -3.26 -9.44
C LEU A 39 0.13 -2.83 -10.49
N LEU A 40 0.00 -3.28 -11.74
CA LEU A 40 0.87 -2.87 -12.84
C LEU A 40 0.77 -1.36 -13.09
N LYS A 41 -0.44 -0.79 -13.07
CA LYS A 41 -0.65 0.66 -13.21
C LYS A 41 0.03 1.45 -12.10
N LEU A 42 -0.14 1.04 -10.85
CA LEU A 42 0.48 1.72 -9.70
C LEU A 42 2.01 1.67 -9.73
N ILE A 43 2.59 0.56 -10.23
CA ILE A 43 4.03 0.39 -10.44
C ILE A 43 4.53 1.25 -11.61
N ALA A 44 3.75 1.34 -12.70
CA ALA A 44 4.09 2.17 -13.85
C ALA A 44 4.11 3.67 -13.53
N ASP A 45 3.21 4.12 -12.64
CA ASP A 45 3.19 5.52 -12.19
C ASP A 45 4.41 5.88 -11.32
N GLN A 46 4.87 4.93 -10.49
CA GLN A 46 6.06 5.08 -9.68
C GLN A 46 6.56 3.70 -9.23
N PRO A 47 7.88 3.42 -9.26
CA PRO A 47 8.41 2.19 -8.68
C PRO A 47 8.04 2.03 -7.20
N ARG A 48 7.49 0.86 -6.83
CA ARG A 48 6.90 0.59 -5.50
C ARG A 48 7.25 -0.78 -4.97
N HIS A 49 7.36 -0.92 -3.65
CA HIS A 49 7.42 -2.23 -3.00
C HIS A 49 6.02 -2.86 -2.89
N GLY A 50 5.97 -4.18 -2.70
CA GLY A 50 4.70 -4.89 -2.53
C GLY A 50 3.81 -4.34 -1.40
N TYR A 51 4.41 -3.97 -0.27
CA TYR A 51 3.67 -3.34 0.83
C TYR A 51 3.17 -1.93 0.51
N ASP A 52 3.92 -1.15 -0.27
CA ASP A 52 3.51 0.19 -0.68
C ASP A 52 2.31 0.14 -1.64
N LEU A 53 2.15 -0.96 -2.38
CA LEU A 53 0.98 -1.19 -3.24
C LEU A 53 -0.28 -1.51 -2.44
N ILE A 54 -0.16 -2.34 -1.38
CA ILE A 54 -1.27 -2.62 -0.46
C ILE A 54 -1.81 -1.32 0.12
N ARG A 55 -0.90 -0.50 0.66
CA ARG A 55 -1.23 0.78 1.27
C ARG A 55 -1.76 1.80 0.27
N ALA A 56 -1.21 1.88 -0.94
CA ALA A 56 -1.74 2.79 -1.96
C ALA A 56 -3.21 2.50 -2.29
N ILE A 57 -3.58 1.23 -2.40
CA ILE A 57 -4.97 0.82 -2.65
C ILE A 57 -5.86 1.13 -1.44
N GLU A 58 -5.36 0.90 -0.23
CA GLU A 58 -6.06 1.27 1.01
C GLU A 58 -6.33 2.77 1.11
N GLU A 59 -5.33 3.60 0.80
CA GLU A 59 -5.43 5.05 0.82
C GLU A 59 -6.44 5.57 -0.22
N MET A 60 -6.37 5.06 -1.46
CA MET A 60 -7.31 5.40 -2.53
C MET A 60 -8.76 5.06 -2.18
N THR A 61 -8.97 3.99 -1.42
CA THR A 61 -10.30 3.54 -0.97
C THR A 61 -10.67 4.07 0.42
N HIS A 62 -9.85 4.97 0.99
CA HIS A 62 -10.02 5.54 2.33
C HIS A 62 -10.26 4.48 3.42
N GLY A 63 -9.47 3.41 3.38
CA GLY A 63 -9.52 2.31 4.36
C GLY A 63 -10.67 1.33 4.13
N THR A 64 -11.49 1.52 3.09
CA THR A 64 -12.61 0.61 2.78
C THR A 64 -12.10 -0.73 2.26
N TYR A 65 -10.94 -0.75 1.61
CA TYR A 65 -10.34 -1.97 1.09
C TYR A 65 -8.81 -1.94 1.09
N ALA A 66 -8.21 -2.93 1.74
CA ALA A 66 -6.79 -3.24 1.62
C ALA A 66 -6.63 -4.68 1.09
N PRO A 67 -5.95 -4.91 -0.05
CA PRO A 67 -5.66 -6.26 -0.50
C PRO A 67 -4.67 -6.93 0.45
N SER A 68 -4.85 -8.21 0.74
CA SER A 68 -3.96 -8.92 1.66
C SER A 68 -2.60 -9.22 1.01
N PRO A 69 -1.52 -9.34 1.81
CA PRO A 69 -0.23 -9.83 1.33
C PRO A 69 -0.32 -11.13 0.53
N GLY A 70 -1.17 -12.07 0.99
CA GLY A 70 -1.37 -13.38 0.35
C GLY A 70 -2.02 -13.32 -1.03
N VAL A 71 -2.52 -12.16 -1.47
CA VAL A 71 -2.99 -11.95 -2.84
C VAL A 71 -1.99 -11.09 -3.62
N VAL A 72 -1.45 -10.03 -3.00
CA VAL A 72 -0.54 -9.09 -3.69
C VAL A 72 0.76 -9.76 -4.12
N TYR A 73 1.46 -10.47 -3.23
CA TYR A 73 2.77 -11.04 -3.58
C TYR A 73 2.70 -12.11 -4.68
N PRO A 74 1.73 -13.05 -4.66
CA PRO A 74 1.54 -13.95 -5.80
C PRO A 74 1.24 -13.22 -7.13
N THR A 75 0.45 -12.14 -7.10
CA THR A 75 0.18 -11.36 -8.31
C THR A 75 1.43 -10.63 -8.82
N LEU A 76 2.31 -10.15 -7.94
CA LEU A 76 3.59 -9.56 -8.32
C LEU A 76 4.51 -10.60 -8.97
N THR A 77 4.59 -11.81 -8.41
CA THR A 77 5.31 -12.92 -9.04
C THR A 77 4.78 -13.19 -10.44
N MET A 78 3.46 -13.25 -10.63
CA MET A 78 2.87 -13.43 -11.97
C MET A 78 3.23 -12.29 -12.94
N LEU A 79 3.25 -11.04 -12.48
CA LEU A 79 3.64 -9.90 -13.31
C LEU A 79 5.12 -9.99 -13.73
N GLN A 80 5.99 -10.45 -12.85
CA GLN A 80 7.41 -10.70 -13.17
C GLN A 80 7.57 -11.86 -14.15
N ASP A 81 6.87 -12.97 -13.93
CA ASP A 81 6.90 -14.15 -14.80
C ASP A 81 6.40 -13.82 -16.21
N MET A 82 5.47 -12.88 -16.33
CA MET A 82 4.97 -12.34 -17.60
C MET A 82 5.88 -11.29 -18.22
N GLY A 83 6.98 -10.89 -17.56
CA GLY A 83 7.89 -9.85 -18.03
C GLY A 83 7.34 -8.43 -18.00
N LEU A 84 6.22 -8.19 -17.30
CA LEU A 84 5.56 -6.88 -17.25
C LEU A 84 6.14 -5.94 -16.19
N ILE A 85 6.80 -6.50 -15.18
CA ILE A 85 7.53 -5.75 -14.16
C ILE A 85 8.90 -6.38 -13.90
N GLU A 86 9.82 -5.59 -13.38
CA GLU A 86 11.16 -6.01 -12.96
C GLU A 86 11.52 -5.43 -11.59
N GLU A 87 12.53 -6.01 -10.95
CA GLU A 87 13.07 -5.45 -9.71
C GLU A 87 13.95 -4.23 -10.01
N ALA A 88 13.60 -3.08 -9.44
CA ALA A 88 14.41 -1.88 -9.50
C ALA A 88 15.44 -1.83 -8.35
N GLY A 89 16.72 -1.68 -8.70
CA GLY A 89 17.83 -1.40 -7.77
C GLY A 89 18.79 -2.58 -7.49
N SER A 90 19.99 -2.25 -7.02
CA SER A 90 21.08 -3.20 -6.73
C SER A 90 21.11 -3.63 -5.25
N GLY A 91 20.76 -4.90 -4.97
CA GLY A 91 21.26 -5.65 -3.81
C GLY A 91 20.60 -5.45 -2.42
N GLY A 92 19.33 -5.83 -2.24
CA GLY A 92 18.71 -5.95 -0.90
C GLY A 92 17.41 -6.77 -0.88
N ALA A 93 16.95 -7.17 0.31
CA ALA A 93 15.80 -8.10 0.53
C ALA A 93 14.40 -7.46 0.39
N ARG A 94 14.32 -6.16 0.06
CA ARG A 94 13.07 -5.42 -0.18
C ARG A 94 13.29 -4.46 -1.33
N LYS A 95 13.21 -4.94 -2.57
CA LYS A 95 13.35 -4.08 -3.75
C LYS A 95 11.99 -3.59 -4.24
N ALA A 96 11.99 -2.38 -4.80
CA ALA A 96 10.83 -1.85 -5.50
C ALA A 96 10.68 -2.58 -6.85
N PHE A 97 9.46 -2.65 -7.34
CA PHE A 97 9.17 -3.10 -8.70
C PHE A 97 9.04 -1.88 -9.61
N ALA A 98 9.50 -1.99 -10.84
CA ALA A 98 9.29 -1.03 -11.92
C ALA A 98 8.62 -1.72 -13.12
N ALA A 99 7.80 -0.98 -13.88
CA ALA A 99 7.17 -1.52 -15.07
C ALA A 99 8.19 -1.58 -16.21
N THR A 100 8.15 -2.67 -16.98
CA THR A 100 8.97 -2.83 -18.19
C THR A 100 8.30 -2.13 -19.38
N ALA A 101 9.00 -2.05 -20.52
CA ALA A 101 8.40 -1.57 -21.76
C ALA A 101 7.15 -2.38 -22.16
N ASP A 102 7.20 -3.71 -22.00
CA ASP A 102 6.08 -4.60 -22.25
C ASP A 102 4.92 -4.36 -21.27
N GLY A 103 5.24 -4.08 -20.00
CA GLY A 103 4.27 -3.66 -19.00
C GLY A 103 3.52 -2.38 -19.39
N LEU A 104 4.24 -1.38 -19.88
CA LEU A 104 3.65 -0.12 -20.35
C LEU A 104 2.78 -0.33 -21.60
N ALA A 105 3.24 -1.14 -22.57
CA ALA A 105 2.46 -1.49 -23.74
C ALA A 105 1.17 -2.24 -23.36
N HIS A 106 1.27 -3.20 -22.42
CA HIS A 106 0.14 -3.97 -21.91
C HIS A 106 -0.93 -3.10 -21.26
N LEU A 107 -0.52 -2.04 -20.54
CA LEU A 107 -1.42 -1.04 -19.99
C LEU A 107 -2.08 -0.19 -21.09
N ALA A 108 -1.32 0.22 -22.11
CA ALA A 108 -1.84 1.02 -23.21
C ALA A 108 -2.90 0.27 -24.03
N GLU A 109 -2.70 -1.01 -24.29
CA GLU A 109 -3.69 -1.88 -24.96
C GLU A 109 -5.02 -2.00 -24.18
N ARG A 110 -4.97 -1.79 -22.86
CA ARG A 110 -6.11 -1.95 -21.94
C ARG A 110 -6.45 -0.64 -21.24
N ALA A 111 -6.14 0.50 -21.85
CA ALA A 111 -6.26 1.81 -21.23
C ALA A 111 -7.65 2.06 -20.66
N ASP A 112 -8.71 1.78 -21.42
CA ASP A 112 -10.10 1.96 -20.98
C ASP A 112 -10.45 1.08 -19.77
N GLU A 113 -9.91 -0.14 -19.71
CA GLU A 113 -10.14 -1.05 -18.59
C GLU A 113 -9.41 -0.57 -17.33
N VAL A 114 -8.15 -0.16 -17.49
CA VAL A 114 -7.35 0.43 -16.41
C VAL A 114 -8.04 1.68 -15.87
N GLU A 115 -8.51 2.57 -16.72
CA GLU A 115 -9.23 3.79 -16.31
C GLU A 115 -10.47 3.45 -15.49
N ARG A 116 -11.31 2.51 -15.96
CA ARG A 116 -12.50 2.07 -15.22
C ARG A 116 -12.14 1.47 -13.85
N LEU A 117 -11.09 0.66 -13.78
CA LEU A 117 -10.65 0.05 -12.51
C LEU A 117 -10.13 1.09 -11.52
N MET A 118 -9.37 2.07 -12.00
CA MET A 118 -8.85 3.17 -11.17
C MET A 118 -9.98 4.09 -10.71
N ALA A 119 -10.95 4.42 -11.57
CA ALA A 119 -12.12 5.19 -11.20
C ALA A 119 -12.94 4.49 -10.11
N ARG A 120 -13.16 3.18 -10.24
CA ARG A 120 -13.87 2.36 -9.25
C ARG A 120 -13.20 2.40 -7.87
N LEU A 121 -11.86 2.40 -7.80
CA LEU A 121 -11.13 2.55 -6.53
C LEU A 121 -11.43 3.89 -5.86
N THR A 122 -11.40 4.97 -6.63
CA THR A 122 -11.66 6.34 -6.13
C THR A 122 -13.11 6.52 -5.71
N GLU A 123 -14.08 6.02 -6.49
CA GLU A 123 -15.51 6.10 -6.16
C GLU A 123 -15.83 5.42 -4.82
N ILE A 124 -15.21 4.27 -4.53
CA ILE A 124 -15.37 3.57 -3.25
C ILE A 124 -14.85 4.41 -2.09
N GLY A 125 -13.71 5.08 -2.28
CA GLY A 125 -13.23 6.07 -1.33
C GLY A 125 -14.25 7.18 -1.11
N ASP A 126 -14.82 7.72 -2.19
CA ASP A 126 -15.75 8.85 -2.15
C ASP A 126 -17.08 8.52 -1.48
N ASP A 127 -17.59 7.31 -1.67
CA ASP A 127 -18.75 6.79 -0.95
C ASP A 127 -18.51 6.78 0.55
N ARG A 128 -17.31 6.34 0.99
CA ARG A 128 -16.93 6.38 2.42
C ARG A 128 -16.83 7.81 2.94
N ARG A 129 -16.25 8.74 2.16
CA ARG A 129 -16.21 10.17 2.52
C ARG A 129 -17.61 10.76 2.70
N ARG A 130 -18.57 10.33 1.89
CA ARG A 130 -19.97 10.77 1.95
C ARG A 130 -20.76 10.12 3.08
N THR A 131 -20.46 8.88 3.46
CA THR A 131 -21.31 8.05 4.35
C THR A 131 -20.76 7.82 5.75
N GLY A 132 -19.46 8.00 6.02
CA GLY A 132 -18.93 7.74 7.36
C GLY A 132 -17.42 7.93 7.51
N GLY A 133 -17.03 9.13 7.93
CA GLY A 133 -15.65 9.47 8.28
C GLY A 133 -15.44 10.97 8.13
N GLY A 134 -15.86 11.74 9.14
CA GLY A 134 -15.83 13.20 9.12
C GLY A 134 -14.42 13.81 8.98
N PRO A 135 -14.23 15.09 9.36
CA PRO A 135 -12.98 15.84 9.20
C PRO A 135 -11.68 15.11 9.59
N VAL A 136 -11.75 14.19 10.56
CA VAL A 136 -10.62 13.39 11.07
C VAL A 136 -10.05 12.44 10.02
N GLY A 137 -10.88 11.69 9.29
CA GLY A 137 -10.39 10.74 8.27
C GLY A 137 -9.65 11.44 7.14
N ARG A 138 -10.14 12.62 6.72
CA ARG A 138 -9.46 13.47 5.74
C ARG A 138 -8.13 14.02 6.26
N ALA A 139 -8.07 14.41 7.53
CA ALA A 139 -6.83 14.91 8.15
C ALA A 139 -5.76 13.82 8.21
N VAL A 140 -6.12 12.58 8.57
CA VAL A 140 -5.21 11.42 8.59
C VAL A 140 -4.68 11.10 7.19
N ALA A 141 -5.54 11.09 6.17
CA ALA A 141 -5.12 10.85 4.80
C ALA A 141 -4.12 11.91 4.30
N ASN A 142 -4.39 13.19 4.56
CA ASN A 142 -3.48 14.30 4.20
C ASN A 142 -2.13 14.18 4.91
N LEU A 143 -2.13 13.80 6.19
CA LEU A 143 -0.92 13.59 6.97
C LEU A 143 -0.05 12.47 6.39
N LEU A 144 -0.64 11.31 6.10
CA LEU A 144 0.07 10.18 5.49
C LEU A 144 0.66 10.57 4.13
N ALA A 145 -0.12 11.21 3.25
CA ALA A 145 0.37 11.68 1.96
C ALA A 145 1.58 12.64 2.08
N ALA A 146 1.57 13.53 3.06
CA ALA A 146 2.67 14.46 3.33
C ALA A 146 3.93 13.74 3.84
N LEU A 147 3.77 12.79 4.77
CA LEU A 147 4.86 11.98 5.31
C LEU A 147 5.56 11.20 4.20
N TRP A 148 4.81 10.57 3.31
CA TRP A 148 5.36 9.70 2.28
C TRP A 148 6.00 10.48 1.14
N ASN A 149 5.43 11.64 0.76
CA ASN A 149 6.12 12.55 -0.15
C ASN A 149 7.47 13.00 0.39
N ARG A 150 7.58 13.16 1.71
CA ARG A 150 8.83 13.57 2.38
C ARG A 150 9.83 12.43 2.50
N VAL A 151 9.37 11.21 2.77
CA VAL A 151 10.21 10.03 2.99
C VAL A 151 10.63 9.33 1.69
N GLY A 152 9.77 9.30 0.67
CA GLY A 152 10.04 8.61 -0.59
C GLY A 152 10.93 9.38 -1.58
N LYS A 153 11.10 10.70 -1.42
CA LYS A 153 11.82 11.55 -2.40
C LYS A 153 13.29 11.83 -2.04
N GLN A 154 13.77 11.51 -0.83
CA GLN A 154 15.17 11.74 -0.42
C GLN A 154 15.62 10.69 0.61
N ARG A 155 16.93 10.41 0.69
CA ARG A 155 17.53 9.77 1.88
C ARG A 155 17.20 10.66 3.08
N VAL A 156 16.18 10.30 3.84
CA VAL A 156 15.84 11.01 5.08
C VAL A 156 16.90 10.64 6.11
N ASP A 157 17.58 11.64 6.64
CA ASP A 157 18.51 11.44 7.75
C ASP A 157 17.76 11.05 9.04
N GLU A 158 18.44 10.37 9.95
CA GLU A 158 17.88 9.88 11.22
C GLU A 158 17.27 11.00 12.06
N LYS A 159 17.88 12.19 12.03
CA LYS A 159 17.39 13.37 12.72
C LYS A 159 15.99 13.79 12.23
N ARG A 160 15.76 13.81 10.92
CA ARG A 160 14.45 14.15 10.35
C ARG A 160 13.38 13.11 10.68
N LEU A 161 13.73 11.83 10.79
CA LEU A 161 12.79 10.80 11.23
C LEU A 161 12.39 11.02 12.69
N HIS A 162 13.34 11.37 13.56
CA HIS A 162 13.03 11.77 14.94
C HIS A 162 12.15 13.01 15.03
N ASP A 163 12.44 14.04 14.23
CA ASP A 163 11.64 15.27 14.20
C ASP A 163 10.18 14.96 13.76
N ILE A 164 9.99 14.09 12.76
CA ILE A 164 8.67 13.63 12.32
C ILE A 164 7.95 12.84 13.42
N ALA A 165 8.64 11.89 14.07
CA ALA A 165 8.05 11.08 15.13
C ALA A 165 7.58 11.95 16.31
N ALA A 166 8.39 12.93 16.72
CA ALA A 166 8.04 13.86 17.80
C ALA A 166 6.75 14.65 17.50
N ILE A 167 6.55 15.10 16.25
CA ILE A 167 5.32 15.80 15.84
C ILE A 167 4.10 14.89 15.93
N LEU A 168 4.24 13.63 15.53
CA LEU A 168 3.15 12.65 15.59
C LEU A 168 2.79 12.28 17.02
N ASP A 169 3.78 12.05 17.88
CA ASP A 169 3.58 11.75 19.30
C ASP A 169 2.91 12.93 20.02
N GLU A 170 3.31 14.17 19.71
CA GLU A 170 2.67 15.36 20.27
C GLU A 170 1.19 15.46 19.85
N ALA A 171 0.89 15.17 18.59
CA ALA A 171 -0.48 15.15 18.07
C ALA A 171 -1.32 14.06 18.76
N ALA A 172 -0.77 12.85 18.94
CA ALA A 172 -1.43 11.75 19.63
C ALA A 172 -1.74 12.12 21.09
N GLN A 173 -0.75 12.61 21.83
CA GLN A 173 -0.94 13.06 23.21
C GLN A 173 -1.97 14.18 23.35
N LYS A 174 -2.05 15.09 22.38
CA LYS A 174 -3.08 16.15 22.36
C LYS A 174 -4.48 15.56 22.19
N ILE A 175 -4.64 14.54 21.34
CA ILE A 175 -5.92 13.87 21.11
C ILE A 175 -6.34 13.04 22.33
N GLU A 176 -5.41 12.34 22.99
CA GLU A 176 -5.68 11.55 24.20
C GLU A 176 -6.16 12.40 25.39
N ARG A 177 -5.86 13.71 25.38
CA ARG A 177 -6.26 14.66 26.42
C ARG A 177 -7.60 15.37 26.17
N LEU A 178 -8.27 15.10 25.05
CA LEU A 178 -9.60 15.62 24.73
C LEU A 178 -10.68 14.85 25.49
#